data_AF-A0A8T7DCM0-F1
#
_entry.id   AF-A0A8T7DCM0-F1
#
_cell.length_a   1.000
_cell.length_b   1.000
_cell.length_c   1.000
_cell.angle_alpha   90.00
_cell.angle_beta   90.00
_cell.angle_gamma   90.00
#
_symmetry.space_group_name_H-M   'P 1'
#
loop_
_entity.id
_entity.type
_entity.pdbx_description
1 polymer ?
#
loop_
_entity_poly.entity_id
_entity_poly.type
_entity_poly.pdbx_seq_one_letter_code
_entity_poly.pdbx_strand_id
1 'polypeptide(L)'
;GFLSLQPDARLVFDIGKKSMRWGKGYSWNPVAFVERTKDAGDPDLAREGYWIAAVDWIKPLNGPLQTFAVTAMVLPVDEDLNDEFGKPDNNHFATKLYFLYRDIDIDLMFLSEGSRGAQWGVDFSKNLAPHFEIHGELAYFEDATHRIITDDCKTGKPVIDDEISYLLGLRYRTIEDITFLLEYYYNGRGNSKTQQQQFYRCVHQAWQAEDEALLNQLPLSKDIEKGVFSKPNPMQRYLSFRTWWEEPGDILYLTAGLQMLYNLEDNSYSISPEVSYEGFDDIELKLRGILPVGDELTEWGEKPNEYKLEAQVRLYF
;
A
#
# COMPACT_ATOMS: atom_id res chain seq x y z
N GLY A 1 8.68 0.04 22.29
CA GLY A 1 7.85 -0.34 23.46
C GLY A 1 6.39 -0.05 23.14
N PHE A 2 5.47 -0.77 23.76
CA PHE A 2 4.03 -0.59 23.55
C PHE A 2 3.28 -0.78 24.87
N LEU A 3 2.41 0.16 25.21
CA LEU A 3 1.53 0.13 26.35
C LEU A 3 0.09 0.26 25.86
N SER A 4 -0.78 -0.64 26.31
CA SER A 4 -2.22 -0.58 26.07
C SER A 4 -2.97 -0.61 27.39
N LEU A 5 -3.92 0.30 27.56
CA LEU A 5 -4.79 0.37 28.74
C LEU A 5 -6.24 0.31 28.27
N GLN A 6 -7.01 -0.62 28.85
CA GLN A 6 -8.42 -0.81 28.54
C GLN A 6 -9.25 -0.66 29.83
N PRO A 7 -9.64 0.56 30.21
CA PRO A 7 -10.39 0.80 31.46
C PRO A 7 -11.77 0.13 31.46
N ASP A 8 -12.39 -0.01 30.29
CA ASP A 8 -13.60 -0.80 30.10
C ASP A 8 -13.64 -1.42 28.69
N ALA A 9 -14.64 -2.27 28.42
CA ALA A 9 -14.77 -3.01 27.16
C ALA A 9 -14.92 -2.13 25.89
N ARG A 10 -15.18 -0.83 26.05
CA ARG A 10 -15.48 0.12 24.97
C ARG A 10 -14.38 1.14 24.74
N LEU A 11 -13.39 1.24 25.63
CA LEU A 11 -12.39 2.29 25.58
C LEU A 11 -10.98 1.71 25.72
N VAL A 12 -10.12 2.00 24.75
CA VAL A 12 -8.71 1.59 24.74
C VAL A 12 -7.83 2.82 24.54
N PHE A 13 -6.73 2.87 25.28
CA PHE A 13 -5.66 3.85 25.14
C PHE A 13 -4.38 3.12 24.77
N ASP A 14 -3.76 3.52 23.67
CA ASP A 14 -2.50 2.93 23.20
C ASP A 14 -1.41 3.99 23.14
N ILE A 15 -0.22 3.66 23.64
CA ILE A 15 0.99 4.47 23.50
C ILE A 15 2.14 3.55 23.09
N GLY A 16 2.72 3.79 21.93
CA GLY A 16 3.82 2.98 21.44
C GLY A 16 3.84 2.82 19.93
N LYS A 17 4.70 1.93 19.45
CA LYS A 17 4.78 1.60 18.02
C LYS A 17 3.65 0.64 17.63
N LYS A 18 2.76 1.07 16.75
CA LYS A 18 1.58 0.28 16.32
C LYS A 18 1.27 0.47 14.83
N SER A 19 0.92 -0.62 14.16
CA SER A 19 0.40 -0.60 12.78
C SER A 19 -1.13 -0.56 12.84
N MET A 20 -1.75 0.52 12.32
CA MET A 20 -3.18 0.80 12.51
C MET A 20 -4.11 0.06 11.54
N ARG A 21 -3.60 -0.43 10.40
CA ARG A 21 -4.36 -1.19 9.38
C ARG A 21 -5.69 -0.54 8.99
N TRP A 22 -5.64 0.71 8.56
CA TRP A 22 -6.76 1.45 7.94
C TRP A 22 -6.96 0.97 6.51
N GLY A 23 -8.18 1.10 5.95
CA GLY A 23 -8.52 0.63 4.61
C GLY A 23 -8.98 -0.84 4.53
N LYS A 24 -9.52 -1.20 3.38
CA LYS A 24 -10.02 -2.54 2.99
C LYS A 24 -9.23 -3.16 1.83
N GLY A 25 -8.41 -2.37 1.14
CA GLY A 25 -7.65 -2.79 -0.02
C GLY A 25 -6.55 -3.80 0.31
N TYR A 26 -6.43 -4.81 -0.55
CA TYR A 26 -5.54 -5.95 -0.36
C TYR A 26 -4.16 -5.68 -0.95
N SER A 27 -4.04 -5.30 -2.22
CA SER A 27 -2.77 -4.99 -2.91
C SER A 27 -2.34 -3.54 -2.70
N TRP A 28 -3.28 -2.59 -2.79
CA TRP A 28 -3.03 -1.17 -2.51
C TRP A 28 -3.99 -0.66 -1.45
N ASN A 29 -3.70 0.53 -0.92
CA ASN A 29 -4.51 1.15 0.12
C ASN A 29 -4.33 2.68 0.10
N PRO A 30 -5.09 3.42 -0.73
CA PRO A 30 -5.05 4.87 -0.75
C PRO A 30 -5.42 5.56 0.57
N VAL A 31 -6.20 4.93 1.47
CA VAL A 31 -6.67 5.56 2.72
C VAL A 31 -5.80 5.27 3.96
N ALA A 32 -4.71 4.50 3.79
CA ALA A 32 -3.75 4.17 4.84
C ALA A 32 -2.82 5.34 5.22
N PHE A 33 -3.39 6.48 5.61
CA PHE A 33 -2.69 7.74 5.86
C PHE A 33 -1.61 7.65 6.96
N VAL A 34 -1.84 6.78 7.94
CA VAL A 34 -1.02 6.60 9.15
C VAL A 34 -0.21 5.30 9.14
N GLU A 35 0.07 4.76 7.96
CA GLU A 35 0.83 3.53 7.80
C GLU A 35 1.97 3.68 6.81
N ARG A 36 2.92 2.75 6.89
CA ARG A 36 3.92 2.57 5.84
C ARG A 36 3.23 2.05 4.59
N THR A 37 3.64 2.57 3.44
CA THR A 37 3.12 2.14 2.15
C THR A 37 3.25 0.63 2.01
N LYS A 38 2.15 -0.01 1.60
CA LYS A 38 2.11 -1.43 1.30
C LYS A 38 2.89 -1.70 0.01
N ASP A 39 3.70 -2.75 -0.01
CA ASP A 39 4.24 -3.28 -1.26
C ASP A 39 3.15 -4.12 -1.92
N ALA A 40 2.66 -3.70 -3.08
CA ALA A 40 1.65 -4.46 -3.80
C ALA A 40 2.17 -5.79 -4.31
N GLY A 41 3.49 -5.93 -4.49
CA GLY A 41 4.14 -7.20 -4.79
C GLY A 41 4.06 -8.16 -3.61
N ASP A 42 4.22 -7.72 -2.37
CA ASP A 42 4.08 -8.59 -1.19
C ASP A 42 3.16 -7.96 -0.14
N PRO A 43 1.83 -7.94 -0.39
CA PRO A 43 0.90 -7.16 0.41
C PRO A 43 0.80 -7.64 1.86
N ASP A 44 1.04 -8.94 2.09
CA ASP A 44 0.98 -9.63 3.38
C ASP A 44 2.27 -9.46 4.19
N LEU A 45 3.32 -8.87 3.61
CA LEU A 45 4.56 -8.61 4.32
C LEU A 45 4.28 -7.73 5.55
N ALA A 46 4.70 -8.22 6.71
CA ALA A 46 4.56 -7.49 7.96
C ALA A 46 5.35 -6.17 7.89
N ARG A 47 4.67 -5.07 8.23
CA ARG A 47 5.25 -3.73 8.26
C ARG A 47 5.26 -3.20 9.67
N GLU A 48 6.38 -2.63 10.06
CA GLU A 48 6.48 -1.95 11.33
C GLU A 48 5.57 -0.71 11.36
N GLY A 49 4.92 -0.47 12.50
CA GLY A 49 4.08 0.70 12.69
C GLY A 49 4.84 2.00 12.95
N TYR A 50 4.09 3.07 13.20
CA TYR A 50 4.63 4.32 13.73
C TYR A 50 4.40 4.42 15.22
N TRP A 51 5.20 5.25 15.89
CA TRP A 51 4.95 5.64 17.27
C TRP A 51 3.72 6.54 17.33
N ILE A 52 2.74 6.13 18.15
CA ILE A 52 1.47 6.85 18.29
C ILE A 52 1.07 6.97 19.76
N ALA A 53 0.20 7.94 20.04
CA ALA A 53 -0.70 7.89 21.18
C ALA A 53 -2.14 7.94 20.65
N ALA A 54 -2.94 6.91 20.95
CA ALA A 54 -4.27 6.72 20.37
C ALA A 54 -5.33 6.43 21.45
N VAL A 55 -6.56 6.82 21.14
CA VAL A 55 -7.76 6.49 21.88
C VAL A 55 -8.75 5.85 20.92
N ASP A 56 -9.20 4.64 21.26
CA ASP A 56 -10.23 3.92 20.55
C ASP A 56 -11.48 3.82 21.43
N TRP A 57 -12.61 4.29 20.92
CA TRP A 57 -13.91 4.19 21.58
C TRP A 57 -14.93 3.49 20.70
N ILE A 58 -15.58 2.44 21.19
CA ILE A 58 -16.54 1.63 20.44
C ILE A 58 -17.89 1.60 21.16
N LYS A 59 -18.95 1.79 20.40
CA LYS A 59 -20.34 1.73 20.90
C LYS A 59 -21.19 0.82 20.01
N PRO A 60 -21.64 -0.34 20.53
CA PRO A 60 -22.68 -1.13 19.88
C PRO A 60 -24.02 -0.41 20.01
N LEU A 61 -24.85 -0.53 18.98
CA LEU A 61 -26.13 0.15 18.84
C LEU A 61 -27.20 -0.86 18.42
N ASN A 62 -28.45 -0.60 18.83
CA ASN A 62 -29.60 -1.38 18.40
C ASN A 62 -30.27 -0.66 17.23
N GLY A 63 -30.21 -1.23 16.03
CA GLY A 63 -30.87 -0.69 14.84
C GLY A 63 -30.09 -0.91 13.55
N PRO A 64 -30.43 -0.17 12.47
CA PRO A 64 -29.72 -0.27 11.19
C PRO A 64 -28.24 0.11 11.27
N LEU A 65 -27.88 1.04 12.16
CA LEU A 65 -26.50 1.26 12.56
C LEU A 65 -26.22 0.35 13.77
N GLN A 66 -25.37 -0.65 13.55
CA GLN A 66 -25.10 -1.75 14.48
C GLN A 66 -23.90 -1.42 15.38
N THR A 67 -22.89 -0.75 14.83
CA THR A 67 -21.69 -0.34 15.56
C THR A 67 -21.27 1.06 15.12
N PHE A 68 -20.83 1.86 16.07
CA PHE A 68 -20.11 3.10 15.83
C PHE A 68 -18.81 3.08 16.62
N ALA A 69 -17.70 3.45 15.99
CA ALA A 69 -16.44 3.62 16.70
C ALA A 69 -15.70 4.89 16.26
N VAL A 70 -14.90 5.42 17.19
CA VAL A 70 -14.04 6.57 16.98
C VAL A 70 -12.64 6.19 17.41
N THR A 71 -11.69 6.30 16.49
CA THR A 71 -10.26 6.24 16.75
C THR A 71 -9.71 7.64 16.58
N ALA A 72 -9.07 8.20 17.59
CA ALA A 72 -8.34 9.46 17.49
C ALA A 72 -6.90 9.25 17.95
N MET A 73 -5.92 9.80 17.23
CA MET A 73 -4.52 9.62 17.57
C MET A 73 -3.66 10.82 17.20
N VAL A 74 -2.51 10.90 17.86
CA VAL A 74 -1.41 11.80 17.51
C VAL A 74 -0.19 10.98 17.10
N LEU A 75 0.49 11.46 16.06
CA LEU A 75 1.75 10.93 15.54
C LEU A 75 2.80 12.04 15.67
N PRO A 76 3.63 12.01 16.73
CA PRO A 76 4.73 12.96 16.85
C PRO A 76 5.80 12.67 15.79
N VAL A 77 6.42 13.71 15.27
CA VAL A 77 7.55 13.59 14.34
C VAL A 77 8.70 14.45 14.84
N ASP A 78 9.81 13.80 15.20
CA ASP A 78 11.08 14.43 15.58
C ASP A 78 12.25 13.61 15.00
N GLU A 79 13.49 13.92 15.40
CA GLU A 79 14.68 13.23 14.88
C GLU A 79 14.77 11.75 15.31
N ASP A 80 14.12 11.36 16.39
CA ASP A 80 14.13 10.00 16.96
C ASP A 80 12.83 9.23 16.70
N LEU A 81 11.71 9.94 16.49
CA LEU A 81 10.37 9.40 16.33
C LEU A 81 9.78 9.74 14.96
N ASN A 82 9.42 8.70 14.20
CA ASN A 82 8.65 8.81 12.95
C ASN A 82 9.25 9.77 11.91
N ASP A 83 10.57 9.94 11.87
CA ASP A 83 11.31 10.70 10.86
C ASP A 83 11.02 10.26 9.41
N GLU A 84 10.66 8.98 9.21
CA GLU A 84 10.22 8.44 7.92
C GLU A 84 8.76 8.79 7.56
N PHE A 85 7.95 9.23 8.53
CA PHE A 85 6.55 9.60 8.29
C PHE A 85 6.43 11.00 7.69
N GLY A 86 7.16 11.97 8.25
CA GLY A 86 7.07 13.39 7.92
C GLY A 86 8.33 14.16 8.27
N LYS A 87 8.29 15.49 8.15
CA LYS A 87 9.42 16.34 8.54
C LYS A 87 9.42 16.54 10.07
N PRO A 88 10.60 16.60 10.73
CA PRO A 88 10.71 16.95 12.14
C PRO A 88 9.95 18.24 12.50
N ASP A 89 9.53 18.35 13.76
CA ASP A 89 8.75 19.46 14.33
C ASP A 89 7.30 19.57 13.80
N ASN A 90 6.77 18.51 13.16
CA ASN A 90 5.39 18.47 12.68
C ASN A 90 4.61 17.31 13.32
N ASN A 91 3.80 17.62 14.32
CA ASN A 91 2.86 16.65 14.88
C ASN A 91 1.67 16.48 13.93
N HIS A 92 1.26 15.23 13.73
CA HIS A 92 0.06 14.92 12.95
C HIS A 92 -1.04 14.39 13.86
N PHE A 93 -2.26 14.83 13.63
CA PHE A 93 -3.46 14.32 14.25
C PHE A 93 -4.25 13.51 13.22
N ALA A 94 -4.68 12.31 13.58
CA ALA A 94 -5.47 11.46 12.71
C ALA A 94 -6.72 10.97 13.42
N THR A 95 -7.82 10.86 12.68
CA THR A 95 -9.09 10.35 13.19
C THR A 95 -9.70 9.37 12.21
N LYS A 96 -10.29 8.30 12.73
CA LYS A 96 -11.15 7.38 11.98
C LYS A 96 -12.50 7.24 12.67
N LEU A 97 -13.56 7.37 11.90
CA LEU A 97 -14.93 7.08 12.31
C LEU A 97 -15.39 5.81 11.60
N TYR A 98 -15.72 4.77 12.35
CA TYR A 98 -16.21 3.51 11.81
C TYR A 98 -17.72 3.37 12.04
N PHE A 99 -18.40 2.87 11.03
CA PHE A 99 -19.83 2.59 11.03
C PHE A 99 -20.06 1.19 10.48
N LEU A 100 -20.76 0.35 11.24
CA LEU A 100 -21.37 -0.87 10.71
C LEU A 100 -22.85 -0.58 10.45
N TYR A 101 -23.22 -0.31 9.20
CA TYR A 101 -24.58 0.08 8.82
C TYR A 101 -25.19 -0.94 7.86
N ARG A 102 -26.19 -1.69 8.31
CA ARG A 102 -26.87 -2.76 7.54
C ARG A 102 -25.87 -3.74 6.93
N ASP A 103 -24.94 -4.22 7.75
CA ASP A 103 -23.87 -5.15 7.38
C ASP A 103 -22.91 -4.59 6.29
N ILE A 104 -22.77 -3.27 6.25
CA ILE A 104 -21.77 -2.55 5.46
C ILE A 104 -20.79 -1.91 6.43
N ASP A 105 -19.53 -2.30 6.33
CA ASP A 105 -18.43 -1.62 6.99
C ASP A 105 -18.14 -0.32 6.23
N ILE A 106 -18.13 0.82 6.92
CA ILE A 106 -17.80 2.12 6.37
C ILE A 106 -16.83 2.81 7.33
N ASP A 107 -15.68 3.25 6.84
CA ASP A 107 -14.75 4.08 7.60
C ASP A 107 -14.63 5.47 6.96
N LEU A 108 -14.64 6.53 7.77
CA LEU A 108 -14.25 7.89 7.39
C LEU A 108 -12.94 8.23 8.08
N MET A 109 -11.93 8.69 7.34
CA MET A 109 -10.59 8.91 7.81
C MET A 109 -10.13 10.34 7.54
N PHE A 110 -9.36 10.90 8.47
CA PHE A 110 -8.76 12.21 8.34
C PHE A 110 -7.34 12.20 8.90
N LEU A 111 -6.43 12.88 8.22
CA LEU A 111 -5.10 13.22 8.70
C LEU A 111 -4.91 14.74 8.55
N SER A 112 -4.50 15.41 9.63
CA SER A 112 -4.17 16.83 9.62
C SER A 112 -2.97 17.12 8.72
N GLU A 113 -2.93 18.34 8.17
CA GLU A 113 -1.91 18.82 7.22
C GLU A 113 -0.45 18.46 7.59
N GLY A 114 -0.01 18.88 8.79
CA GLY A 114 1.35 18.66 9.26
C GLY A 114 2.38 19.00 8.19
N SER A 115 3.22 18.03 7.80
CA SER A 115 4.22 18.21 6.74
C SER A 115 3.86 17.55 5.40
N ARG A 116 2.63 17.06 5.23
CA ARG A 116 2.24 16.16 4.13
C ARG A 116 0.96 16.58 3.38
N GLY A 117 0.38 17.73 3.70
CA GLY A 117 -0.94 18.12 3.23
C GLY A 117 -2.05 17.36 3.97
N ALA A 118 -3.23 17.97 4.09
CA ALA A 118 -4.35 17.30 4.76
C ALA A 118 -4.89 16.16 3.88
N GLN A 119 -5.38 15.09 4.52
CA GLN A 119 -5.84 13.89 3.82
C GLN A 119 -7.20 13.47 4.34
N TRP A 120 -8.09 13.15 3.41
CA TRP A 120 -9.47 12.79 3.67
C TRP A 120 -9.77 11.48 2.99
N GLY A 121 -10.37 10.53 3.70
CA GLY A 121 -10.57 9.17 3.22
C GLY A 121 -11.95 8.65 3.53
N VAL A 122 -12.49 7.84 2.64
CA VAL A 122 -13.63 6.97 2.90
C VAL A 122 -13.32 5.58 2.36
N ASP A 123 -13.68 4.55 3.11
CA ASP A 123 -13.73 3.19 2.58
C ASP A 123 -15.06 2.52 2.89
N PHE A 124 -15.34 1.45 2.16
CA PHE A 124 -16.41 0.53 2.50
C PHE A 124 -16.06 -0.92 2.15
N SER A 125 -16.68 -1.86 2.84
CA SER A 125 -16.73 -3.27 2.43
C SER A 125 -18.10 -3.86 2.71
N LYS A 126 -18.53 -4.78 1.85
CA LYS A 126 -19.78 -5.51 1.99
C LYS A 126 -19.69 -6.91 1.37
N ASN A 127 -20.16 -7.90 2.11
CA ASN A 127 -20.48 -9.21 1.53
C ASN A 127 -21.82 -9.13 0.77
N LEU A 128 -21.77 -9.29 -0.56
CA LEU A 128 -22.97 -9.30 -1.42
C LEU A 128 -23.65 -10.68 -1.42
N ALA A 129 -22.88 -11.72 -1.18
CA ALA A 129 -23.31 -13.10 -0.97
C ALA A 129 -22.29 -13.80 -0.05
N PRO A 130 -22.57 -15.01 0.49
CA PRO A 130 -21.56 -15.79 1.16
C PRO A 130 -20.32 -15.92 0.27
N HIS A 131 -19.14 -15.64 0.85
CA HIS A 131 -17.84 -15.71 0.17
C HIS A 131 -17.61 -14.71 -0.98
N PHE A 132 -18.54 -13.78 -1.24
CA PHE A 132 -18.39 -12.76 -2.28
C PHE A 132 -18.46 -11.34 -1.68
N GLU A 133 -17.32 -10.66 -1.68
CA GLU A 133 -17.12 -9.34 -1.09
C GLU A 133 -16.85 -8.30 -2.18
N ILE A 134 -17.41 -7.11 -2.00
CA ILE A 134 -17.02 -5.89 -2.70
C ILE A 134 -16.48 -4.89 -1.70
N HIS A 135 -15.39 -4.22 -2.06
CA HIS A 135 -14.80 -3.16 -1.25
C HIS A 135 -14.32 -2.01 -2.12
N GLY A 136 -14.25 -0.82 -1.53
CA GLY A 136 -13.75 0.35 -2.22
C GLY A 136 -13.19 1.38 -1.27
N GLU A 137 -12.30 2.21 -1.80
CA GLU A 137 -11.62 3.27 -1.07
C GLU A 137 -11.54 4.53 -1.94
N LEU A 138 -11.64 5.70 -1.31
CA LEU A 138 -11.45 6.99 -1.93
C LEU A 138 -10.66 7.87 -0.98
N ALA A 139 -9.55 8.43 -1.45
CA ALA A 139 -8.71 9.36 -0.73
C ALA A 139 -8.57 10.66 -1.52
N TYR A 140 -8.62 11.79 -0.81
CA TYR A 140 -8.30 13.12 -1.31
C TYR A 140 -7.09 13.65 -0.54
N PHE A 141 -6.11 14.17 -1.27
CA PHE A 141 -4.85 14.68 -0.76
C PHE A 141 -4.72 16.15 -1.15
N GLU A 142 -4.60 17.03 -0.16
CA GLU A 142 -4.31 18.44 -0.38
C GLU A 142 -2.80 18.63 -0.65
N ASP A 143 -2.46 19.59 -1.52
CA ASP A 143 -1.09 20.01 -1.80
C ASP A 143 -0.10 18.87 -2.16
N ALA A 144 -0.57 17.90 -2.95
CA ALA A 144 0.27 16.81 -3.44
C ALA A 144 1.39 17.36 -4.34
N THR A 145 2.63 17.03 -4.01
CA THR A 145 3.81 17.47 -4.77
C THR A 145 4.16 16.48 -5.88
N HIS A 146 4.05 16.92 -7.14
CA HIS A 146 4.50 16.20 -8.32
C HIS A 146 5.87 16.70 -8.76
N ARG A 147 6.86 15.79 -8.76
CA ARG A 147 8.19 16.09 -9.30
C ARG A 147 8.15 16.00 -10.81
N ILE A 148 8.85 16.93 -11.46
CA ILE A 148 8.90 17.02 -12.92
C ILE A 148 10.34 16.82 -13.38
N ILE A 149 10.51 16.09 -14.47
CA ILE A 149 11.77 16.00 -15.21
C ILE A 149 11.58 16.69 -16.55
N THR A 150 12.50 17.59 -16.88
CA THR A 150 12.51 18.32 -18.14
C THR A 150 13.08 17.47 -19.28
N ASP A 151 12.84 17.90 -20.53
CA ASP A 151 13.35 17.22 -21.72
C ASP A 151 14.89 17.13 -21.76
N ASP A 152 15.58 18.07 -21.13
CA ASP A 152 17.04 18.08 -20.98
C ASP A 152 17.54 17.34 -19.74
N CYS A 153 16.72 16.46 -19.17
CA CYS A 153 17.04 15.56 -18.06
C CYS A 153 17.46 16.26 -16.77
N LYS A 154 16.79 17.38 -16.45
CA LYS A 154 16.97 18.13 -15.22
C LYS A 154 15.73 18.08 -14.36
N THR A 155 15.92 18.33 -13.07
CA THR A 155 14.81 18.54 -12.15
C THR A 155 14.08 19.84 -12.51
N GLY A 156 12.82 19.71 -12.92
CA GLY A 156 11.93 20.83 -13.19
C GLY A 156 11.31 21.41 -11.92
N LYS A 157 10.58 22.52 -12.06
CA LYS A 157 9.80 23.08 -10.96
C LYS A 157 8.69 22.08 -10.58
N PRO A 158 8.55 21.67 -9.31
CA PRO A 158 7.48 20.79 -8.90
C PRO A 158 6.11 21.47 -9.09
N VAL A 159 5.11 20.66 -9.41
CA VAL A 159 3.71 21.08 -9.44
C VAL A 159 3.07 20.66 -8.13
N ILE A 160 2.29 21.55 -7.53
CA ILE A 160 1.49 21.28 -6.33
C ILE A 160 0.04 21.35 -6.78
N ASP A 161 -0.69 20.27 -6.58
CA ASP A 161 -2.11 20.17 -6.92
C ASP A 161 -2.82 19.28 -5.90
N ASP A 162 -4.13 19.38 -5.86
CA ASP A 162 -4.95 18.47 -5.07
C ASP A 162 -5.23 17.19 -5.85
N GLU A 163 -5.09 16.05 -5.19
CA GLU A 163 -5.14 14.75 -5.86
C GLU A 163 -6.17 13.82 -5.25
N ILE A 164 -6.73 12.96 -6.11
CA ILE A 164 -7.65 11.89 -5.69
C ILE A 164 -7.01 10.54 -6.01
N SER A 165 -7.10 9.61 -5.07
CA SER A 165 -6.82 8.20 -5.34
C SER A 165 -8.01 7.35 -4.96
N TYR A 166 -8.28 6.29 -5.71
CA TYR A 166 -9.40 5.40 -5.41
C TYR A 166 -9.09 3.97 -5.79
N LEU A 167 -9.72 3.05 -5.07
CA LEU A 167 -9.61 1.61 -5.26
C LEU A 167 -11.00 1.00 -5.30
N LEU A 168 -11.20 0.02 -6.19
CA LEU A 168 -12.38 -0.84 -6.19
C LEU A 168 -11.93 -2.29 -6.31
N GLY A 169 -12.40 -3.13 -5.40
CA GLY A 169 -12.00 -4.52 -5.34
C GLY A 169 -13.15 -5.50 -5.18
N LEU A 170 -12.90 -6.73 -5.60
CA LEU A 170 -13.78 -7.88 -5.48
C LEU A 170 -12.99 -9.04 -4.89
N ARG A 171 -13.58 -9.75 -3.93
CA ARG A 171 -13.04 -11.02 -3.41
C ARG A 171 -14.07 -12.12 -3.53
N TYR A 172 -13.65 -13.29 -4.00
CA TYR A 172 -14.49 -14.49 -4.07
C TYR A 172 -13.74 -15.71 -3.54
N ARG A 173 -14.32 -16.48 -2.63
CA ARG A 173 -13.78 -17.79 -2.19
C ARG A 173 -14.69 -18.92 -2.66
N THR A 174 -14.13 -19.93 -3.32
CA THR A 174 -14.86 -21.13 -3.75
C THR A 174 -15.10 -22.09 -2.58
N ILE A 175 -15.86 -23.16 -2.83
CA ILE A 175 -16.11 -24.21 -1.83
C ILE A 175 -14.85 -25.06 -1.60
N GLU A 176 -14.00 -25.16 -2.62
CA GLU A 176 -12.69 -25.82 -2.59
C GLU A 176 -11.57 -24.93 -2.03
N ASP A 177 -11.93 -23.85 -1.34
CA ASP A 177 -11.00 -22.92 -0.68
C ASP A 177 -10.00 -22.24 -1.63
N ILE A 178 -10.40 -22.03 -2.88
CA ILE A 178 -9.68 -21.17 -3.82
C ILE A 178 -10.21 -19.74 -3.66
N THR A 179 -9.34 -18.81 -3.31
CA THR A 179 -9.69 -17.39 -3.26
C THR A 179 -9.23 -16.68 -4.53
N PHE A 180 -10.08 -15.78 -5.03
CA PHE A 180 -9.83 -14.84 -6.11
C PHE A 180 -9.99 -13.43 -5.58
N LEU A 181 -9.08 -12.56 -5.97
CA LEU A 181 -9.05 -11.15 -5.63
C LEU A 181 -8.73 -10.34 -6.89
N LEU A 182 -9.55 -9.36 -7.20
CA LEU A 182 -9.36 -8.43 -8.30
C LEU A 182 -9.49 -7.01 -7.77
N GLU A 183 -8.50 -6.15 -8.01
CA GLU A 183 -8.52 -4.76 -7.59
C GLU A 183 -8.09 -3.82 -8.73
N TYR A 184 -8.90 -2.81 -9.00
CA TYR A 184 -8.51 -1.66 -9.80
C TYR A 184 -8.06 -0.53 -8.87
N TYR A 185 -6.92 0.09 -9.17
CA TYR A 185 -6.36 1.18 -8.40
C TYR A 185 -6.01 2.37 -9.28
N TYR A 186 -6.50 3.54 -8.90
CA TYR A 186 -6.05 4.84 -9.40
C TYR A 186 -5.30 5.60 -8.30
N ASN A 187 -4.05 5.95 -8.60
CA ASN A 187 -3.14 6.72 -7.76
C ASN A 187 -2.97 8.12 -8.36
N GLY A 188 -3.76 9.11 -7.91
CA GLY A 188 -3.65 10.50 -8.40
C GLY A 188 -2.24 11.06 -8.23
N ARG A 189 -1.60 10.74 -7.10
CA ARG A 189 -0.20 11.11 -6.77
C ARG A 189 0.86 10.36 -7.57
N GLY A 190 0.46 9.44 -8.45
CA GLY A 190 1.34 8.69 -9.33
C GLY A 190 1.89 9.55 -10.48
N ASN A 191 2.99 9.11 -11.07
CA ASN A 191 3.56 9.76 -12.25
C ASN A 191 2.70 9.45 -13.47
N SER A 192 2.49 10.45 -14.33
CA SER A 192 1.95 10.20 -15.66
C SER A 192 2.91 9.34 -16.48
N LYS A 193 2.37 8.60 -17.45
CA LYS A 193 3.18 7.81 -18.38
C LYS A 193 4.33 8.61 -18.98
N THR A 194 4.06 9.82 -19.46
CA THR A 194 5.06 10.68 -20.10
C THR A 194 6.18 11.07 -19.13
N GLN A 195 5.84 11.47 -17.89
CA GLN A 195 6.85 11.83 -16.89
C GLN A 195 7.71 10.62 -16.49
N GLN A 196 7.08 9.46 -16.32
CA GLN A 196 7.81 8.23 -15.97
C GLN A 196 8.72 7.76 -17.12
N GLN A 197 8.25 7.83 -18.38
CA GLN A 197 9.08 7.53 -19.55
C GLN A 197 10.22 8.52 -19.73
N GLN A 198 10.01 9.80 -19.42
CA GLN A 198 11.07 10.79 -19.45
C GLN A 198 12.16 10.47 -18.42
N PHE A 199 11.79 10.04 -17.22
CA PHE A 199 12.76 9.53 -16.23
C PHE A 199 13.60 8.39 -16.80
N TYR A 200 12.96 7.35 -17.36
CA TYR A 200 13.67 6.20 -17.93
C TYR A 200 14.62 6.63 -19.05
N ARG A 201 14.17 7.47 -20.00
CA ARG A 201 15.02 7.98 -21.07
C ARG A 201 16.26 8.71 -20.54
N CYS A 202 16.10 9.50 -19.49
CA CYS A 202 17.22 10.21 -18.90
C CYS A 202 18.21 9.29 -18.19
N VAL A 203 17.73 8.22 -17.54
CA VAL A 203 18.60 7.18 -16.98
C VAL A 203 19.37 6.47 -18.09
N HIS A 204 18.69 6.07 -19.17
CA HIS A 204 19.33 5.46 -20.36
C HIS A 204 20.37 6.39 -20.99
N GLN A 205 20.05 7.67 -21.15
CA GLN A 205 20.97 8.67 -21.72
C GLN A 205 22.21 8.85 -20.84
N ALA A 206 22.04 8.98 -19.52
CA ALA A 206 23.16 9.10 -18.58
C ALA A 206 24.06 7.86 -18.61
N TRP A 207 23.44 6.67 -18.65
CA TRP A 207 24.14 5.40 -18.73
C TRP A 207 24.94 5.25 -20.03
N GLN A 208 24.31 5.50 -21.18
CA GLN A 208 24.95 5.40 -22.50
C GLN A 208 26.08 6.41 -22.69
N ALA A 209 25.98 7.59 -22.07
CA ALA A 209 26.98 8.64 -22.13
C ALA A 209 28.10 8.48 -21.08
N GLU A 210 27.99 7.51 -20.16
CA GLU A 210 28.85 7.39 -18.98
C GLU A 210 28.94 8.70 -18.16
N ASP A 211 27.83 9.45 -18.10
CA ASP A 211 27.77 10.78 -17.49
C ASP A 211 27.08 10.72 -16.11
N GLU A 212 27.91 10.53 -15.07
CA GLU A 212 27.45 10.58 -13.68
C GLU A 212 26.85 11.94 -13.29
N ALA A 213 27.29 13.04 -13.92
CA ALA A 213 26.76 14.36 -13.62
C ALA A 213 25.31 14.52 -14.11
N LEU A 214 24.93 13.83 -15.19
CA LEU A 214 23.55 13.78 -15.67
C LEU A 214 22.67 12.96 -14.72
N LEU A 215 23.17 11.81 -14.24
CA LEU A 215 22.46 10.98 -13.26
C LEU A 215 22.20 11.75 -11.95
N ASN A 216 23.19 12.51 -11.48
CA ASN A 216 23.10 13.34 -10.27
C ASN A 216 22.11 14.52 -10.39
N GLN A 217 21.69 14.89 -11.59
CA GLN A 217 20.68 15.94 -11.83
C GLN A 217 19.24 15.41 -11.76
N LEU A 218 19.07 14.09 -11.81
CA LEU A 218 17.77 13.46 -11.68
C LEU A 218 17.29 13.48 -10.22
N PRO A 219 15.97 13.55 -9.98
CA PRO A 219 15.38 13.60 -8.64
C PRO A 219 15.39 12.24 -7.94
N LEU A 220 16.56 11.59 -7.91
CA LEU A 220 16.80 10.33 -7.22
C LEU A 220 16.84 10.56 -5.71
N SER A 221 16.22 9.64 -4.97
CA SER A 221 16.34 9.59 -3.52
C SER A 221 17.60 8.81 -3.14
N LYS A 222 18.21 9.11 -1.98
CA LYS A 222 19.32 8.30 -1.43
C LYS A 222 18.91 6.84 -1.30
N ASP A 223 17.67 6.63 -0.88
CA ASP A 223 16.99 5.35 -0.95
C ASP A 223 16.17 5.31 -2.25
N ILE A 224 16.71 4.61 -3.25
CA ILE A 224 16.12 4.52 -4.59
C ILE A 224 14.72 3.90 -4.51
N GLU A 225 14.46 2.96 -3.60
CA GLU A 225 13.16 2.30 -3.49
C GLU A 225 12.06 3.24 -2.95
N LYS A 226 12.45 4.36 -2.35
CA LYS A 226 11.54 5.41 -1.87
C LYS A 226 11.43 6.60 -2.85
N GLY A 227 12.17 6.59 -3.96
CA GLY A 227 12.16 7.68 -4.93
C GLY A 227 10.83 7.80 -5.69
N VAL A 228 10.40 9.02 -6.01
CA VAL A 228 9.11 9.29 -6.67
C VAL A 228 8.96 8.53 -8.00
N PHE A 229 10.06 8.35 -8.73
CA PHE A 229 10.10 7.66 -10.02
C PHE A 229 10.56 6.20 -9.94
N SER A 230 11.16 5.78 -8.83
CA SER A 230 11.84 4.48 -8.70
C SER A 230 11.17 3.55 -7.69
N LYS A 231 10.23 4.06 -6.89
CA LYS A 231 9.38 3.26 -6.02
C LYS A 231 8.57 2.21 -6.82
N PRO A 232 8.16 1.09 -6.21
CA PRO A 232 7.22 0.17 -6.82
C PRO A 232 5.91 0.87 -7.19
N ASN A 233 5.34 0.52 -8.35
CA ASN A 233 4.08 1.06 -8.85
C ASN A 233 4.03 2.60 -8.87
N PRO A 234 4.99 3.27 -9.55
CA PRO A 234 5.11 4.72 -9.49
C PRO A 234 4.05 5.47 -10.31
N MET A 235 3.34 4.80 -11.23
CA MET A 235 2.37 5.43 -12.13
C MET A 235 0.96 5.52 -11.52
N GLN A 236 -0.04 5.87 -12.35
CA GLN A 236 -1.37 6.22 -11.88
C GLN A 236 -2.39 5.07 -11.92
N ARG A 237 -2.34 4.14 -12.88
CA ARG A 237 -3.41 3.14 -13.04
C ARG A 237 -2.87 1.73 -13.02
N TYR A 238 -3.43 0.91 -12.13
CA TYR A 238 -3.06 -0.49 -11.98
C TYR A 238 -4.28 -1.39 -11.86
N LEU A 239 -4.09 -2.63 -12.30
CA LEU A 239 -4.97 -3.75 -12.02
C LEU A 239 -4.16 -4.83 -11.29
N SER A 240 -4.63 -5.28 -10.13
CA SER A 240 -4.10 -6.43 -9.42
C SER A 240 -5.07 -7.59 -9.53
N PHE A 241 -4.55 -8.75 -9.87
CA PHE A 241 -5.24 -10.01 -9.73
C PHE A 241 -4.41 -10.92 -8.82
N ARG A 242 -5.05 -11.53 -7.82
CA ARG A 242 -4.42 -12.54 -6.97
C ARG A 242 -5.35 -13.72 -6.82
N THR A 243 -4.79 -14.91 -6.83
CA THR A 243 -5.51 -16.13 -6.46
C THR A 243 -4.61 -17.03 -5.63
N TRP A 244 -5.20 -17.76 -4.68
CA TRP A 244 -4.49 -18.78 -3.92
C TRP A 244 -5.44 -19.91 -3.54
N TRP A 245 -4.90 -21.11 -3.47
CA TRP A 245 -5.59 -22.34 -3.10
C TRP A 245 -4.99 -22.86 -1.80
N GLU A 246 -5.80 -22.85 -0.75
CA GLU A 246 -5.48 -23.49 0.53
C GLU A 246 -5.61 -25.01 0.37
N GLU A 247 -4.58 -25.75 0.78
CA GLU A 247 -4.52 -27.23 0.78
C GLU A 247 -4.81 -27.89 -0.58
N PRO A 248 -4.10 -27.50 -1.66
CA PRO A 248 -4.38 -28.00 -3.00
C PRO A 248 -4.17 -29.51 -3.08
N GLY A 249 -5.22 -30.24 -3.48
CA GLY A 249 -5.20 -31.69 -3.55
C GLY A 249 -5.05 -32.38 -2.18
N ASP A 250 -5.62 -31.79 -1.12
CA ASP A 250 -5.59 -32.26 0.26
C ASP A 250 -4.17 -32.30 0.87
N ILE A 251 -3.25 -31.49 0.36
CA ILE A 251 -1.91 -31.34 0.93
C ILE A 251 -1.99 -30.33 2.08
N LEU A 252 -2.13 -30.85 3.30
CA LEU A 252 -2.26 -30.08 4.53
C LEU A 252 -1.13 -29.03 4.69
N TYR A 253 -1.51 -27.81 5.09
CA TYR A 253 -0.63 -26.65 5.31
C TYR A 253 0.10 -26.09 4.08
N LEU A 254 -0.20 -26.59 2.87
CA LEU A 254 0.33 -26.04 1.63
C LEU A 254 -0.63 -24.97 1.10
N THR A 255 -0.11 -23.82 0.71
CA THR A 255 -0.86 -22.81 -0.06
C THR A 255 -0.13 -22.57 -1.38
N ALA A 256 -0.86 -22.66 -2.49
CA ALA A 256 -0.33 -22.32 -3.82
C ALA A 256 -1.04 -21.08 -4.35
N GLY A 257 -0.29 -20.07 -4.78
CA GLY A 257 -0.80 -18.78 -5.20
C GLY A 257 -0.21 -18.25 -6.50
N LEU A 258 -0.89 -17.28 -7.07
CA LEU A 258 -0.48 -16.51 -8.24
C LEU A 258 -0.93 -15.07 -8.07
N GLN A 259 -0.02 -14.14 -8.27
CA GLN A 259 -0.32 -12.71 -8.35
C GLN A 259 0.06 -12.16 -9.73
N MET A 260 -0.75 -11.23 -10.23
CA MET A 260 -0.46 -10.42 -11.41
C MET A 260 -0.66 -8.94 -11.07
N LEU A 261 0.35 -8.12 -11.34
CA LEU A 261 0.26 -6.66 -11.27
C LEU A 261 0.41 -6.09 -12.68
N TYR A 262 -0.65 -5.46 -13.19
CA TYR A 262 -0.71 -4.89 -14.53
C TYR A 262 -0.74 -3.36 -14.45
N ASN A 263 0.22 -2.71 -15.10
CA ASN A 263 0.23 -1.26 -15.27
C ASN A 263 -0.61 -0.89 -16.50
N LEU A 264 -1.72 -0.18 -16.29
CA LEU A 264 -2.64 0.22 -17.36
C LEU A 264 -2.12 1.40 -18.19
N GLU A 265 -1.11 2.14 -17.72
CA GLU A 265 -0.50 3.24 -18.47
C GLU A 265 0.39 2.74 -19.61
N ASP A 266 1.22 1.74 -19.35
CA ASP A 266 2.24 1.27 -20.28
C ASP A 266 2.06 -0.18 -20.75
N ASN A 267 1.05 -0.89 -20.23
CA ASN A 267 0.70 -2.28 -20.53
C ASN A 267 1.76 -3.31 -20.10
N SER A 268 2.76 -2.92 -19.32
CA SER A 268 3.68 -3.86 -18.70
C SER A 268 3.01 -4.55 -17.52
N TYR A 269 3.36 -5.81 -17.26
CA TYR A 269 2.85 -6.57 -16.12
C TYR A 269 3.90 -7.47 -15.46
N SER A 270 3.65 -7.84 -14.21
CA SER A 270 4.48 -8.76 -13.44
C SER A 270 3.63 -9.93 -13.01
N ILE A 271 4.12 -11.15 -13.22
CA ILE A 271 3.46 -12.39 -12.77
C ILE A 271 4.32 -13.00 -11.66
N SER A 272 3.69 -13.31 -10.54
CA SER A 272 4.36 -13.87 -9.37
C SER A 272 3.66 -15.14 -8.87
N PRO A 273 4.06 -16.34 -9.29
CA PRO A 273 3.65 -17.57 -8.62
C PRO A 273 4.31 -17.68 -7.24
N GLU A 274 3.56 -18.17 -6.26
CA GLU A 274 4.05 -18.41 -4.90
C GLU A 274 3.55 -19.75 -4.35
N VAL A 275 4.34 -20.37 -3.48
CA VAL A 275 3.95 -21.54 -2.69
C VAL A 275 4.46 -21.33 -1.27
N SER A 276 3.60 -21.51 -0.27
CA SER A 276 3.99 -21.51 1.15
C SER A 276 3.60 -22.83 1.83
N TYR A 277 4.37 -23.19 2.86
CA TYR A 277 4.15 -24.36 3.69
C TYR A 277 4.37 -24.03 5.16
N GLU A 278 3.35 -24.31 5.98
CA GLU A 278 3.31 -24.00 7.42
C GLU A 278 3.17 -25.26 8.29
N GLY A 279 3.49 -26.45 7.75
CA GLY A 279 3.32 -27.70 8.48
C GLY A 279 4.39 -28.04 9.51
N PHE A 280 5.36 -27.16 9.71
CA PHE A 280 6.40 -27.31 10.73
C PHE A 280 6.10 -26.40 11.92
N ASP A 281 6.30 -26.92 13.13
CA ASP A 281 6.17 -26.12 14.35
C ASP A 281 7.09 -24.90 14.28
N ASP A 282 6.52 -23.71 14.51
CA ASP A 282 7.23 -22.43 14.57
C ASP A 282 7.97 -22.02 13.27
N ILE A 283 7.77 -22.71 12.14
CA ILE A 283 8.44 -22.43 10.87
C ILE A 283 7.44 -22.27 9.72
N GLU A 284 7.54 -21.15 9.01
CA GLU A 284 6.88 -20.92 7.73
C GLU A 284 7.94 -20.89 6.61
N LEU A 285 7.69 -21.67 5.56
CA LEU A 285 8.50 -21.69 4.34
C LEU A 285 7.70 -21.06 3.20
N LYS A 286 8.29 -20.11 2.47
CA LYS A 286 7.68 -19.49 1.29
C LYS A 286 8.66 -19.46 0.13
N LEU A 287 8.22 -19.94 -1.03
CA LEU A 287 8.92 -19.84 -2.30
C LEU A 287 8.11 -18.97 -3.25
N ARG A 288 8.76 -18.02 -3.91
CA ARG A 288 8.12 -17.09 -4.83
C ARG A 288 8.97 -16.87 -6.08
N GLY A 289 8.34 -16.93 -7.25
CA GLY A 289 8.92 -16.45 -8.49
C GLY A 289 8.32 -15.09 -8.86
N ILE A 290 9.09 -14.22 -9.50
CA ILE A 290 8.62 -12.94 -10.03
C ILE A 290 9.14 -12.81 -11.46
N LEU A 291 8.21 -12.61 -12.41
CA LEU A 291 8.46 -12.51 -13.84
C LEU A 291 7.94 -11.15 -14.33
N PRO A 292 8.79 -10.11 -14.37
CA PRO A 292 8.46 -8.85 -15.00
C PRO A 292 8.40 -9.01 -16.53
N VAL A 293 7.38 -8.40 -17.16
CA VAL A 293 7.19 -8.41 -18.62
C VAL A 293 6.86 -7.00 -19.08
N GLY A 294 7.69 -6.46 -19.96
CA GLY A 294 7.51 -5.14 -20.55
C GLY A 294 8.62 -4.80 -21.54
N ASP A 295 8.37 -3.82 -22.39
CA ASP A 295 9.35 -3.27 -23.33
C ASP A 295 10.24 -2.21 -22.64
N GLU A 296 11.28 -1.73 -23.34
CA GLU A 296 12.04 -0.56 -22.92
C GLU A 296 11.10 0.64 -22.66
N LEU A 297 11.43 1.42 -21.63
CA LEU A 297 10.64 2.55 -21.13
C LEU A 297 9.26 2.17 -20.57
N THR A 298 9.10 0.94 -20.08
CA THR A 298 7.94 0.49 -19.31
C THR A 298 8.34 0.08 -17.90
N GLU A 299 7.45 0.20 -16.92
CA GLU A 299 7.75 -0.04 -15.51
C GLU A 299 8.42 -1.38 -15.25
N TRP A 300 7.90 -2.46 -15.85
CA TRP A 300 8.49 -3.78 -15.67
C TRP A 300 9.56 -4.14 -16.70
N GLY A 301 9.62 -3.49 -17.86
CA GLY A 301 10.77 -3.62 -18.77
C GLY A 301 12.04 -2.94 -18.24
N GLU A 302 11.88 -1.93 -17.38
CA GLU A 302 12.98 -1.21 -16.72
C GLU A 302 13.44 -1.87 -15.41
N LYS A 303 12.93 -3.08 -15.10
CA LYS A 303 13.43 -3.83 -13.94
C LYS A 303 14.79 -4.43 -14.27
N PRO A 304 15.75 -4.38 -13.31
CA PRO A 304 17.11 -4.84 -13.56
C PRO A 304 17.23 -6.36 -13.75
N ASN A 305 16.17 -7.12 -13.41
CA ASN A 305 16.18 -8.58 -13.45
C ASN A 305 15.12 -9.06 -14.46
N GLU A 306 15.47 -10.05 -15.29
CA GLU A 306 14.51 -10.75 -16.16
C GLU A 306 13.55 -11.65 -15.36
N TYR A 307 14.03 -12.19 -14.24
CA TYR A 307 13.24 -12.93 -13.27
C TYR A 307 13.89 -12.84 -11.88
N LYS A 308 13.10 -13.06 -10.83
CA LYS A 308 13.57 -13.17 -9.45
C LYS A 308 12.98 -14.43 -8.82
N LEU A 309 13.81 -15.18 -8.10
CA LEU A 309 13.36 -16.28 -7.24
C LEU A 309 13.68 -15.91 -5.80
N GLU A 310 12.70 -16.04 -4.92
CA GLU A 310 12.82 -15.75 -3.50
C GLU A 310 12.48 -17.00 -2.69
N ALA A 311 13.32 -17.28 -1.70
CA ALA A 311 13.06 -18.29 -0.69
C ALA A 311 13.10 -17.60 0.68
N GLN A 312 12.01 -17.69 1.42
CA GLN A 312 11.85 -17.13 2.75
C GLN A 312 11.62 -18.24 3.76
N VAL A 313 12.32 -18.14 4.89
CA VAL A 313 12.10 -18.95 6.09
C VAL A 313 11.78 -17.98 7.22
N ARG A 314 10.62 -18.13 7.84
CA ARG A 314 10.22 -17.33 9.00
C ARG A 314 10.12 -18.24 10.22
N LEU A 315 10.75 -17.80 11.32
CA LEU A 315 10.78 -18.49 12.60
C LEU A 315 9.97 -17.69 13.62
N TYR A 316 9.05 -18.34 14.30
CA TYR A 316 8.25 -17.76 15.38
C TYR A 316 8.86 -18.13 16.74
N PHE A 317 8.86 -17.18 17.69
CA PHE A 317 9.40 -17.35 19.05
C PHE A 317 8.63 -16.52 20.06
#